data_AF-A0A452IJC1-F1
#
_entry.id   AF-A0A452IJC1-F1
#
_cell.length_a   1.000
_cell.length_b   1.000
_cell.length_c   1.000
_cell.angle_alpha   90.00
_cell.angle_beta   90.00
_cell.angle_gamma   90.00
#
_symmetry.space_group_name_H-M   'P 1'
#
loop_
_entity.id
_entity.type
_entity.pdbx_description
1 polymer ?
#
loop_
_entity_poly.entity_id
_entity_poly.type
_entity_poly.pdbx_seq_one_letter_code
_entity_poly.pdbx_strand_id
1 'polypeptide(L)'
;MWLLKDLTLIDGKEAMQDYPKFDMHFEHVYSWEAFSTAAKYAFTRCIRKMSKIHYRRDIEFVNFDNDYLSDAGLFQVSEDTMLALKLCIQILNCACLLGCL
;
A
#
# COMPACT_ATOMS: atom_id res chain seq x y z
N MET A 1 4.19 9.51 14.03
CA MET A 1 3.90 8.05 14.08
C MET A 1 2.66 7.81 13.23
N TRP A 2 2.73 6.92 12.23
CA TRP A 2 1.60 6.61 11.36
C TRP A 2 1.19 5.14 11.56
N LEU A 3 -0.11 4.86 11.65
CA LEU A 3 -0.65 3.50 11.70
C LEU A 3 -1.45 3.25 10.43
N LEU A 4 -1.39 2.04 9.87
CA LEU A 4 -2.13 1.72 8.63
C LEU A 4 -3.63 2.06 8.73
N LYS A 5 -4.23 1.95 9.92
CA LYS A 5 -5.64 2.34 10.13
C LYS A 5 -5.87 3.80 9.74
N ASP A 6 -4.92 4.69 9.94
CA ASP A 6 -5.06 6.13 9.71
C ASP A 6 -4.79 6.51 8.23
N LEU A 7 -4.45 5.54 7.38
CA LEU A 7 -4.26 5.73 5.94
C LEU A 7 -5.62 5.98 5.27
N THR A 8 -5.75 7.11 4.56
CA THR A 8 -7.00 7.48 3.87
C THR A 8 -6.89 7.38 2.36
N LEU A 9 -5.71 7.66 1.81
CA LEU A 9 -5.48 7.75 0.36
C LEU A 9 -4.06 7.29 0.02
N ILE A 10 -3.91 6.58 -1.10
CA ILE A 10 -2.62 6.40 -1.78
C ILE A 10 -2.70 7.05 -3.15
N ASP A 11 -1.75 7.94 -3.43
CA ASP A 11 -1.60 8.63 -4.72
C ASP A 11 -0.41 8.03 -5.49
N GLY A 12 -0.68 7.40 -6.63
CA GLY A 12 0.33 6.77 -7.50
C GLY A 12 1.19 7.74 -8.31
N LYS A 13 0.91 9.05 -8.21
CA LYS A 13 1.47 10.20 -8.93
C LYS A 13 1.29 10.13 -10.44
N GLU A 14 1.99 9.20 -11.07
CA GLU A 14 2.04 9.03 -12.52
C GLU A 14 1.56 7.60 -12.86
N ALA A 15 0.35 7.49 -13.40
CA ALA A 15 -0.27 6.22 -13.74
C ALA A 15 0.34 5.57 -15.00
N MET A 16 0.70 6.40 -15.97
CA MET A 16 1.05 5.99 -17.35
C MET A 16 2.56 5.92 -17.59
N GLN A 17 3.38 6.22 -16.57
CA GLN A 17 4.83 6.24 -16.67
C GLN A 17 5.44 5.15 -15.79
N ASP A 18 6.63 4.67 -16.15
CA ASP A 18 7.45 3.81 -15.28
C ASP A 18 8.03 4.65 -14.14
N TYR A 19 7.19 4.91 -13.13
CA TYR A 19 7.47 5.82 -12.04
C TYR A 19 7.21 5.13 -10.68
N PRO A 20 8.25 4.77 -9.91
CA PRO A 20 8.10 3.95 -8.70
C PRO A 20 7.69 4.75 -7.45
N LYS A 21 7.47 6.06 -7.56
CA LYS A 21 7.11 6.92 -6.44
C LYS A 21 5.60 7.02 -6.25
N PHE A 22 5.19 7.18 -5.00
CA PHE A 22 3.79 7.36 -4.59
C PHE A 22 3.73 8.10 -3.26
N ASP A 23 2.56 8.66 -2.94
CA ASP A 23 2.31 9.31 -1.66
C ASP A 23 1.29 8.52 -0.84
N MET A 24 1.53 8.43 0.46
CA MET A 24 0.59 7.87 1.43
C MET A 24 0.05 8.99 2.32
N HIS A 25 -1.27 9.14 2.35
CA HIS A 25 -1.95 10.22 3.04
C HIS A 25 -2.51 9.72 4.38
N PHE A 26 -1.95 10.25 5.45
CA PHE A 26 -2.44 10.11 6.82
C PHE A 26 -2.85 11.51 7.32
N GLU A 27 -2.55 11.84 8.59
CA GLU A 27 -2.56 13.25 9.06
C GLU A 27 -1.53 14.11 8.30
N HIS A 28 -0.44 13.48 7.86
CA HIS A 28 0.57 14.08 6.99
C HIS A 28 0.74 13.24 5.73
N VAL A 29 1.22 13.89 4.67
CA VAL A 29 1.56 13.22 3.41
C VAL A 29 3.00 12.73 3.50
N TYR A 30 3.20 11.43 3.28
CA TYR A 30 4.51 10.80 3.23
C TYR A 30 4.80 10.31 1.81
N SER A 31 5.88 10.81 1.22
CA SER A 31 6.34 10.35 -0.09
C SER A 31 7.25 9.14 0.04
N TRP A 32 6.97 8.13 -0.76
CA TRP A 32 7.71 6.87 -0.80
C TRP A 32 8.19 6.58 -2.23
N GLU A 33 9.28 5.82 -2.30
CA GLU A 33 9.83 5.28 -3.53
C GLU A 33 9.95 3.77 -3.37
N ALA A 34 9.22 3.02 -4.20
CA ALA A 34 9.36 1.57 -4.25
C ALA A 34 10.65 1.16 -4.97
N PHE A 35 11.06 -0.09 -4.78
CA PHE A 35 12.21 -0.64 -5.52
C PHE A 35 12.00 -0.63 -7.04
N SER A 36 10.76 -0.74 -7.51
CA SER A 36 10.37 -0.66 -8.92
C SER A 36 8.89 -0.30 -9.06
N THR A 37 8.45 0.09 -10.27
CA THR A 37 7.02 0.34 -10.55
C THR A 37 6.18 -0.91 -10.37
N ALA A 38 6.71 -2.09 -10.72
CA ALA A 38 6.06 -3.36 -10.41
C ALA A 38 5.89 -3.57 -8.90
N ALA A 39 6.90 -3.22 -8.09
CA ALA A 39 6.81 -3.28 -6.63
C ALA A 39 5.79 -2.27 -6.07
N LYS A 40 5.69 -1.06 -6.65
CA LYS A 40 4.64 -0.07 -6.33
C LYS A 40 3.23 -0.67 -6.52
N TYR A 41 2.98 -1.28 -7.68
CA TYR A 41 1.69 -1.91 -7.98
C TYR A 41 1.43 -3.17 -7.13
N ALA A 42 2.45 -3.95 -6.80
CA ALA A 42 2.31 -5.08 -5.87
C ALA A 42 1.92 -4.60 -4.47
N PHE A 43 2.65 -3.62 -3.92
CA PHE A 43 2.38 -3.05 -2.59
C PHE A 43 0.96 -2.51 -2.47
N THR A 44 0.54 -1.69 -3.43
CA THR A 44 -0.79 -1.05 -3.43
C THR A 44 -1.93 -2.06 -3.49
N ARG A 45 -1.81 -3.11 -4.30
CA ARG A 45 -2.81 -4.20 -4.34
C ARG A 45 -2.88 -4.97 -3.04
N CYS A 46 -1.73 -5.24 -2.41
CA CYS A 46 -1.74 -5.86 -1.09
C CYS A 46 -2.45 -4.97 -0.06
N ILE A 47 -2.18 -3.65 -0.04
CA ILE A 47 -2.87 -2.71 0.85
C ILE A 47 -4.38 -2.71 0.58
N ARG A 48 -4.80 -2.66 -0.69
CA ARG A 48 -6.23 -2.68 -1.08
C ARG A 48 -6.93 -3.97 -0.66
N LYS A 49 -6.28 -5.13 -0.85
CA LYS A 49 -6.85 -6.43 -0.43
C LYS A 49 -6.93 -6.50 1.10
N MET A 50 -5.92 -6.05 1.83
CA MET A 50 -5.93 -6.01 3.29
C MET A 50 -6.93 -5.01 3.87
N SER A 51 -7.09 -3.81 3.28
CA SER A 51 -8.03 -2.80 3.76
C SER A 51 -9.48 -3.31 3.69
N LYS A 52 -9.83 -4.00 2.61
CA LYS A 52 -11.13 -4.66 2.42
C LYS A 52 -11.33 -5.84 3.38
N ILE A 53 -10.38 -6.78 3.43
CA ILE A 53 -10.54 -8.04 4.17
C ILE A 53 -10.41 -7.86 5.69
N HIS A 54 -9.43 -7.10 6.15
CA HIS A 54 -9.06 -7.05 7.57
C HIS A 54 -9.59 -5.81 8.28
N TYR A 55 -9.63 -4.66 7.60
CA TYR A 55 -9.95 -3.39 8.26
C TYR A 55 -11.35 -2.88 7.92
N ARG A 56 -12.01 -3.45 6.90
CA ARG A 56 -13.32 -3.00 6.37
C ARG A 56 -13.36 -1.48 6.15
N ARG A 57 -12.25 -0.93 5.64
CA ARG A 57 -12.12 0.50 5.33
C ARG A 57 -11.99 0.71 3.84
N ASP A 58 -12.57 1.81 3.39
CA ASP A 58 -12.38 2.32 2.04
C ASP A 58 -11.16 3.25 2.06
N ILE A 59 -10.06 2.76 1.50
CA ILE A 59 -8.87 3.57 1.24
C ILE A 59 -8.98 3.96 -0.23
N GLU A 60 -8.84 5.24 -0.53
CA GLU A 60 -8.89 5.71 -1.90
C GLU A 60 -7.54 5.45 -2.58
N PHE A 61 -7.57 5.09 -3.86
CA PHE A 61 -6.39 4.88 -4.69
C PHE A 61 -6.55 5.75 -5.94
N VAL A 62 -5.68 6.74 -6.09
CA VAL A 62 -5.73 7.70 -7.23
C VAL A 62 -4.44 7.67 -8.02
N ASN A 63 -4.50 8.12 -9.28
CA ASN A 63 -3.34 8.19 -10.19
C ASN A 63 -2.61 6.85 -10.36
N PHE A 64 -3.39 5.78 -10.44
CA PHE A 64 -2.93 4.45 -10.79
C PHE A 64 -3.59 3.97 -12.07
N ASP A 65 -2.90 3.13 -12.83
CA ASP A 65 -3.52 2.42 -13.93
C ASP A 65 -4.46 1.33 -13.38
N ASN A 66 -5.74 1.41 -13.79
CA ASN A 66 -6.77 0.49 -13.36
C ASN A 66 -6.52 -0.95 -13.81
N ASP A 67 -5.85 -1.15 -14.94
CA ASP A 67 -5.56 -2.49 -15.46
C ASP A 67 -4.57 -3.21 -14.52
N TYR A 68 -3.60 -2.47 -13.99
CA TYR A 68 -2.59 -2.98 -13.04
C TYR A 68 -3.09 -3.02 -11.59
N LEU A 69 -4.10 -2.23 -11.24
CA LEU A 69 -4.76 -2.30 -9.93
C LEU A 69 -5.82 -3.41 -9.86
N SER A 70 -6.37 -3.87 -10.97
CA SER A 70 -7.48 -4.82 -10.98
C SER A 70 -7.10 -6.16 -10.32
N ASP A 71 -8.06 -6.76 -9.60
CA ASP A 71 -7.92 -8.12 -9.06
C ASP A 71 -7.98 -9.19 -10.18
N ALA A 72 -8.31 -8.78 -11.42
CA ALA A 72 -8.43 -9.62 -12.60
C ALA A 72 -7.12 -9.71 -13.42
N GLY A 73 -6.10 -8.92 -13.07
CA GLY A 73 -4.81 -8.96 -13.75
C GLY A 73 -4.02 -10.24 -13.50
N LEU A 74 -3.06 -10.53 -14.39
CA LEU A 74 -2.08 -11.64 -14.37
C LEU A 74 -1.28 -11.80 -13.06
N PHE A 75 -1.38 -10.85 -12.15
CA PHE A 75 -0.55 -10.73 -10.96
C PHE A 75 -1.41 -10.89 -9.70
N GLN A 76 -1.85 -12.11 -9.43
CA GLN A 76 -2.55 -12.43 -8.18
C GLN A 76 -1.60 -12.25 -6.99
N VAL A 77 -2.08 -11.59 -5.94
CA VAL A 77 -1.34 -11.53 -4.66
C VAL A 77 -1.57 -12.84 -3.92
N SER A 78 -0.51 -13.64 -3.73
CA SER A 78 -0.60 -14.89 -2.96
C SER A 78 -0.96 -14.61 -1.49
N GLU A 79 -1.65 -15.55 -0.85
CA GLU A 79 -1.97 -15.47 0.58
C GLU A 79 -0.70 -15.36 1.44
N ASP A 80 0.39 -16.03 1.05
CA ASP A 80 1.69 -15.93 1.72
C ASP A 80 2.25 -14.49 1.66
N THR A 81 2.10 -13.83 0.51
CA THR A 81 2.55 -12.44 0.33
C THR A 81 1.73 -11.48 1.20
N MET A 82 0.42 -11.71 1.29
CA MET A 82 -0.42 -10.95 2.21
C MET A 82 -0.05 -11.17 3.66
N LEU A 83 0.21 -12.42 4.07
CA LEU A 83 0.59 -12.75 5.42
C LEU A 83 1.92 -12.10 5.79
N ALA A 84 2.91 -12.18 4.90
CA ALA A 84 4.21 -11.54 5.07
C ALA A 84 4.05 -10.01 5.20
N LEU A 85 3.26 -9.37 4.32
CA LEU A 85 3.05 -7.93 4.40
C LEU A 85 2.29 -7.51 5.66
N LYS A 86 1.30 -8.31 6.09
CA LYS A 86 0.57 -8.08 7.34
C LYS A 86 1.50 -8.15 8.54
N LEU A 87 2.39 -9.14 8.58
CA LEU A 87 3.42 -9.26 9.61
C LEU A 87 4.37 -8.05 9.59
N CYS A 88 4.84 -7.63 8.41
CA CYS A 88 5.68 -6.43 8.27
C CYS A 88 4.97 -5.19 8.80
N ILE A 89 3.70 -4.97 8.46
CA ILE A 89 2.93 -3.82 8.93
C ILE A 89 2.69 -3.89 10.44
N GLN A 90 2.41 -5.08 10.99
CA GLN A 90 2.28 -5.26 12.42
C GLN A 90 3.60 -4.98 13.15
N ILE A 91 4.72 -5.46 12.62
CA ILE A 91 6.05 -5.20 13.16
C ILE A 91 6.35 -3.69 13.09
N LEU A 92 6.07 -3.03 11.97
CA LEU A 92 6.25 -1.58 11.83
C LEU A 92 5.39 -0.81 12.84
N ASN A 93 4.11 -1.15 12.97
CA ASN A 93 3.24 -0.54 13.97
C ASN A 93 3.75 -0.78 15.40
N CYS A 94 4.22 -1.99 15.72
CA CYS A 94 4.79 -2.31 17.03
C CYS A 94 6.09 -1.55 17.30
N ALA A 95 7.00 -1.47 16.32
CA ALA A 95 8.24 -0.72 16.43
C ALA A 95 7.98 0.77 16.66
N CYS A 96 6.99 1.34 15.96
CA CYS A 96 6.56 2.71 16.17
C CYS A 96 5.91 2.92 17.56
N LEU A 97 5.06 1.99 18.01
CA LEU A 97 4.44 2.06 19.35
C LEU A 97 5.47 1.95 20.48
N LEU A 98 6.57 1.21 20.26
CA LEU A 98 7.67 1.04 21.21
C LEU A 98 8.72 2.16 21.14
N GLY A 99 8.54 3.15 20.24
CA GLY A 99 9.49 4.25 20.06
C GLY A 99 10.85 3.83 19.50
N CYS A 100 10.91 2.69 18.81
CA CYS A 100 12.13 2.16 18.20
C CYS A 100 12.40 2.71 16.78
N LEU A 101 11.55 3.61 16.28
CA LEU A 101 11.68 4.31 14.99
C LEU A 101 11.24 5.77 15.10
#